data_AF-A0A834BHK0-F1
#
_entry.id   AF-A0A834BHK0-F1
#
_cell.length_a   1.000
_cell.length_b   1.000
_cell.length_c   1.000
_cell.angle_alpha   90.00
_cell.angle_beta   90.00
_cell.angle_gamma   90.00
#
_symmetry.space_group_name_H-M   'P 1'
#
loop_
_entity.id
_entity.type
_entity.pdbx_description
1 polymer ?
#
loop_
_entity_poly.entity_id
_entity_poly.type
_entity_poly.pdbx_seq_one_letter_code
_entity_poly.pdbx_strand_id
1 'polypeptide(L)'
;MNHKDSKKFSFKASRFILLIGFMGYCLMGAKIFQALETDAQEKLKDTFVAAKQELMNDYASISPEKLEAFLQLLTFSVKNGIVPALNGTTYITWNLRNSFSFVASTLSTIGYGSIAPKTPMGQIFCVFYALLGIPLTIIFLKSVGNAILRPFSGLEKYLQNKGMQEVMFTE
;
A
#
# COMPACT_ATOMS: atom_id res chain seq x y z
N MET A 1 41.88 19.78 -16.24
CA MET A 1 40.88 19.01 -15.48
C MET A 1 40.20 18.04 -16.44
N ASN A 2 40.29 16.72 -16.20
CA ASN A 2 40.06 15.69 -17.23
C ASN A 2 38.56 15.53 -17.56
N HIS A 3 38.18 15.33 -18.83
CA HIS A 3 36.78 15.26 -19.28
C HIS A 3 35.96 14.16 -18.57
N LYS A 4 36.64 13.10 -18.13
CA LYS A 4 36.06 11.98 -17.38
C LYS A 4 35.65 12.36 -15.94
N ASP A 5 36.39 13.26 -15.30
CA ASP A 5 36.13 13.70 -13.91
C ASP A 5 34.95 14.68 -13.84
N SER A 6 34.81 15.55 -14.85
CA SER A 6 33.65 16.46 -14.99
C SER A 6 32.33 15.72 -15.15
N LYS A 7 32.26 14.69 -16.01
CA LYS A 7 31.06 13.85 -16.17
C LYS A 7 30.73 13.05 -14.90
N LYS A 8 31.75 12.53 -14.20
CA LYS A 8 31.57 11.77 -12.95
C LYS A 8 31.07 12.66 -11.80
N PHE A 9 31.55 13.91 -11.74
CA PHE A 9 31.09 14.92 -10.77
C PHE A 9 29.66 15.38 -11.06
N SER A 10 29.34 15.71 -12.32
CA SER A 10 27.99 16.09 -12.77
C SER A 10 26.95 14.98 -12.49
N PHE A 11 27.30 13.71 -12.75
CA PHE A 11 26.43 12.57 -12.46
C PHE A 11 26.19 12.36 -10.96
N LYS A 12 27.22 12.56 -10.11
CA LYS A 12 27.04 12.51 -8.66
C LYS A 12 26.16 13.66 -8.16
N ALA A 13 26.40 14.89 -8.64
CA ALA A 13 25.61 16.07 -8.27
C ALA A 13 24.12 15.91 -8.64
N SER A 14 23.82 15.36 -9.82
CA SER A 14 22.45 15.06 -10.26
C SER A 14 21.72 14.09 -9.31
N ARG A 15 22.41 13.06 -8.81
CA ARG A 15 21.83 12.12 -7.83
C ARG A 15 21.53 12.78 -6.49
N PHE A 16 22.42 13.66 -6.00
CA PHE A 16 22.18 14.39 -4.76
C PHE A 16 20.99 15.35 -4.89
N ILE A 17 20.84 16.03 -6.01
CA ILE A 17 19.68 16.90 -6.28
C ILE A 17 18.37 16.10 -6.28
N LEU A 18 18.35 14.92 -6.92
CA LEU A 18 17.17 14.04 -6.92
C LEU A 18 16.81 13.57 -5.51
N LEU A 19 17.81 13.19 -4.70
CA LEU A 19 17.58 12.76 -3.32
C LEU A 19 17.02 13.90 -2.45
N ILE A 20 17.58 15.11 -2.57
CA ILE A 20 17.10 16.29 -1.85
C ILE A 20 15.67 16.64 -2.29
N GLY A 21 15.40 16.63 -3.59
CA GLY A 21 14.05 16.87 -4.13
C GLY A 21 13.03 15.83 -3.64
N PHE A 22 13.39 14.55 -3.66
CA PHE A 22 12.53 13.48 -3.14
C PHE A 22 12.28 13.61 -1.64
N MET A 23 13.31 13.92 -0.85
CA MET A 23 13.16 14.20 0.58
C MET A 23 12.21 15.38 0.82
N GLY A 24 12.37 16.47 0.07
CA GLY A 24 11.47 17.62 0.12
C GLY A 24 10.02 17.24 -0.22
N TYR A 25 9.81 16.41 -1.25
CA TYR A 25 8.50 15.89 -1.61
C TYR A 25 7.88 15.03 -0.49
N CYS A 26 8.64 14.14 0.14
CA CYS A 26 8.19 13.36 1.30
C CYS A 26 7.80 14.24 2.49
N LEU A 27 8.61 15.26 2.81
CA LEU A 27 8.32 16.18 3.91
C LEU A 27 7.07 17.03 3.65
N MET A 28 6.89 17.49 2.41
CA MET A 28 5.68 18.19 1.99
C MET A 28 4.45 17.29 2.15
N GLY A 29 4.51 16.06 1.63
CA GLY A 29 3.44 15.08 1.79
C GLY A 29 3.12 14.81 3.26
N ALA A 30 4.14 14.63 4.11
CA ALA A 30 3.96 14.43 5.55
C ALA A 30 3.22 15.60 6.22
N LYS A 31 3.56 16.84 5.85
CA LYS A 31 2.87 18.03 6.38
C LYS A 31 1.44 18.18 5.90
N ILE A 32 1.18 17.86 4.63
CA ILE A 32 -0.17 17.87 4.08
C ILE A 32 -1.03 16.83 4.81
N PHE A 33 -0.58 15.58 4.91
CA PHE A 33 -1.34 14.55 5.64
C PHE A 33 -1.51 14.89 7.12
N GLN A 34 -0.49 15.44 7.78
CA GLN A 34 -0.63 15.92 9.15
C GLN A 34 -1.76 16.96 9.25
N ALA A 35 -1.80 17.96 8.36
CA ALA A 35 -2.83 18.98 8.38
C ALA A 35 -4.23 18.44 8.04
N LEU A 36 -4.32 17.46 7.13
CA LEU A 36 -5.60 16.89 6.68
C LEU A 36 -6.21 15.90 7.68
N GLU A 37 -5.38 15.09 8.35
CA GLU A 37 -5.85 13.95 9.14
C GLU A 37 -5.95 14.24 10.65
N THR A 38 -5.26 15.27 11.18
CA THR A 38 -5.20 15.53 12.64
C THR A 38 -6.59 15.77 13.23
N ASP A 39 -7.39 16.65 12.64
CA ASP A 39 -8.71 17.02 13.16
C ASP A 39 -9.68 15.82 13.16
N ALA A 40 -9.65 15.01 12.10
CA ALA A 40 -10.49 13.83 11.98
C ALA A 40 -10.11 12.76 13.02
N GLN A 41 -8.80 12.55 13.22
CA GLN A 41 -8.28 11.61 14.22
C GLN A 41 -8.59 12.06 15.64
N GLU A 42 -8.52 13.36 15.94
CA GLU A 42 -8.85 13.91 17.25
C GLU A 42 -10.35 13.76 17.55
N LYS A 43 -11.23 14.08 16.60
CA LYS A 43 -12.68 13.83 16.75
C LYS A 43 -13.01 12.36 17.01
N LEU A 44 -12.34 11.45 16.30
CA LEU A 44 -12.52 10.01 16.51
C LEU A 44 -12.06 9.58 17.91
N LYS A 45 -10.91 10.09 18.37
CA LYS A 45 -10.40 9.87 19.72
C LYS A 45 -11.37 10.37 20.78
N ASP A 46 -11.88 11.59 20.63
CA ASP A 46 -12.80 12.18 21.60
C ASP A 46 -14.12 11.41 21.67
N THR A 47 -14.63 10.97 20.51
CA THR A 47 -15.83 10.11 20.43
C THR A 47 -15.62 8.79 21.15
N PHE A 48 -14.46 8.14 20.95
CA PHE A 48 -14.12 6.89 21.64
C PHE A 48 -13.99 7.08 23.16
N VAL A 49 -13.35 8.15 23.61
CA VAL A 49 -13.20 8.47 25.04
C VAL A 49 -14.56 8.76 25.67
N ALA A 50 -15.42 9.53 25.00
CA ALA A 50 -16.78 9.80 25.47
C ALA A 50 -17.60 8.51 25.61
N ALA A 51 -17.59 7.63 24.59
CA ALA A 51 -18.28 6.34 24.65
C ALA A 51 -17.75 5.41 25.76
N LYS A 52 -16.43 5.40 25.99
CA LYS A 52 -15.82 4.67 27.12
C LYS A 52 -16.34 5.21 28.46
N GLN A 53 -16.42 6.53 28.62
CA GLN A 53 -16.87 7.16 29.85
C GLN A 53 -18.36 6.92 30.11
N GLU A 54 -19.19 6.99 29.08
CA GLU A 54 -20.63 6.68 29.15
C GLU A 54 -20.86 5.24 29.62
N LEU A 55 -20.15 4.26 29.04
CA LEU A 55 -20.22 2.87 29.47
C LEU A 55 -19.82 2.66 30.93
N MET A 56 -18.79 3.38 31.40
CA MET A 56 -18.36 3.32 32.80
C MET A 56 -19.37 3.94 33.77
N ASN A 57 -20.09 4.97 33.34
CA ASN A 57 -21.08 5.66 34.16
C ASN A 57 -22.41 4.87 34.24
N ASP A 58 -22.88 4.31 33.12
CA ASP A 58 -24.15 3.57 33.05
C ASP A 58 -24.08 2.19 33.72
N TYR A 59 -22.91 1.54 33.70
CA TYR A 59 -22.70 0.22 34.28
C TYR A 59 -21.83 0.31 35.53
N ALA A 60 -22.41 0.83 36.62
CA ALA A 60 -21.78 1.04 37.93
C ALA A 60 -21.13 -0.22 38.57
N SER A 61 -21.34 -1.42 38.01
CA SER A 61 -20.80 -2.70 38.51
C SER A 61 -19.57 -3.21 37.75
N ILE A 62 -19.16 -2.56 36.66
CA ILE A 62 -17.95 -2.96 35.91
C ILE A 62 -16.74 -2.29 36.54
N SER A 63 -15.84 -3.08 37.13
CA SER A 63 -14.57 -2.52 37.62
C SER A 63 -13.72 -2.05 36.42
N PRO A 64 -13.01 -0.90 36.55
CA PRO A 64 -12.16 -0.38 35.48
C PRO A 64 -11.17 -1.41 34.94
N GLU A 65 -10.66 -2.29 35.80
CA GLU A 65 -9.71 -3.35 35.47
C GLU A 65 -10.33 -4.42 34.57
N LYS A 66 -11.59 -4.82 34.82
CA LYS A 66 -12.30 -5.78 33.98
C LYS A 66 -12.60 -5.22 32.59
N LEU A 67 -12.98 -3.93 32.52
CA LEU A 67 -13.22 -3.26 31.25
C LEU A 67 -11.92 -3.15 30.44
N GLU A 68 -10.82 -2.76 31.08
CA GLU A 68 -9.53 -2.66 30.41
C GLU A 68 -9.03 -4.02 29.90
N ALA A 69 -9.17 -5.08 30.71
CA ALA A 69 -8.84 -6.45 30.29
C ALA A 69 -9.69 -6.88 29.09
N PHE A 70 -10.98 -6.55 29.06
CA PHE A 70 -11.85 -6.83 27.92
C PHE A 70 -11.44 -6.03 26.68
N LEU A 71 -11.15 -4.73 26.80
CA LEU A 71 -10.68 -3.90 25.69
C LEU A 71 -9.35 -4.39 25.11
N GLN A 72 -8.44 -4.88 25.95
CA GLN A 72 -7.19 -5.50 25.52
C GLN A 72 -7.45 -6.80 24.76
N LEU A 73 -8.33 -7.65 25.27
CA LEU A 73 -8.74 -8.88 24.59
C LEU A 73 -9.44 -8.58 23.25
N LEU A 74 -10.30 -7.56 23.21
CA LEU A 74 -10.99 -7.10 22.01
C LEU A 74 -9.99 -6.62 20.96
N THR A 75 -9.06 -5.75 21.37
CA THR A 75 -7.99 -5.23 20.52
C THR A 75 -7.12 -6.36 19.99
N PHE A 76 -6.76 -7.32 20.84
CA PHE A 76 -6.03 -8.51 20.44
C PHE A 76 -6.82 -9.35 19.43
N SER A 77 -8.12 -9.55 19.65
CA SER A 77 -9.00 -10.32 18.78
C SER A 77 -9.13 -9.67 17.40
N VAL A 78 -9.36 -8.36 17.34
CA VAL A 78 -9.46 -7.57 16.10
C VAL A 78 -8.15 -7.58 15.33
N LYS A 79 -7.00 -7.39 16.00
CA LYS A 79 -5.67 -7.55 15.38
C LYS A 79 -5.48 -8.97 14.83
N ASN A 80 -6.11 -9.95 15.46
CA ASN A 80 -6.14 -11.33 15.00
C ASN A 80 -7.28 -11.64 14.01
N GLY A 81 -7.95 -10.63 13.45
CA GLY A 81 -8.95 -10.79 12.40
C GLY A 81 -10.31 -11.28 12.90
N ILE A 82 -10.53 -11.23 14.21
CA ILE A 82 -11.81 -11.53 14.85
C ILE A 82 -12.52 -10.20 15.07
N VAL A 83 -13.58 -9.96 14.29
CA VAL A 83 -14.41 -8.76 14.37
C VAL A 83 -15.67 -9.09 15.19
N PRO A 84 -15.78 -8.59 16.42
CA PRO A 84 -16.95 -8.79 17.27
C PRO A 84 -18.15 -8.02 16.68
N ALA A 85 -19.33 -8.66 16.64
CA ALA A 85 -20.59 -8.01 16.31
C ALA A 85 -21.67 -8.41 17.35
N LEU A 86 -22.72 -7.60 17.49
CA LEU A 86 -23.77 -7.85 18.50
C LEU A 86 -24.52 -9.17 18.21
N ASN A 87 -24.71 -9.50 16.93
CA ASN A 87 -25.44 -10.68 16.46
C ASN A 87 -24.50 -11.75 15.87
N GLY A 88 -23.32 -11.90 16.45
CA GLY A 88 -22.34 -12.94 16.07
C GLY A 88 -20.92 -12.43 16.01
N THR A 89 -19.97 -13.31 15.67
CA THR A 89 -18.57 -12.90 15.45
C THR A 89 -18.21 -13.15 13.99
N THR A 90 -17.77 -12.10 13.31
CA THR A 90 -17.26 -12.23 11.94
C THR A 90 -15.76 -12.41 12.04
N TYR A 91 -15.23 -13.49 11.49
CA TYR A 91 -13.79 -13.73 11.46
C TYR A 91 -13.30 -13.69 10.01
N ILE A 92 -12.16 -13.03 9.80
CA ILE A 92 -11.46 -13.04 8.51
C ILE A 92 -10.99 -14.47 8.26
N THR A 93 -11.68 -15.16 7.37
CA THR A 93 -11.41 -16.56 7.01
C THR A 93 -10.32 -16.67 5.96
N TRP A 94 -9.43 -17.64 6.11
CA TRP A 94 -8.53 -18.09 5.05
C TRP A 94 -9.26 -18.97 4.04
N ASN A 95 -10.24 -18.40 3.33
CA ASN A 95 -10.86 -19.03 2.17
C ASN A 95 -10.06 -18.73 0.90
N LEU A 96 -10.39 -19.38 -0.22
CA LEU A 96 -9.64 -19.23 -1.48
C LEU A 96 -9.59 -17.77 -1.97
N ARG A 97 -10.72 -17.05 -1.91
CA ARG A 97 -10.81 -15.65 -2.33
C ARG A 97 -9.87 -14.76 -1.51
N ASN A 98 -9.93 -14.85 -0.19
CA ASN A 98 -9.11 -14.07 0.72
C ASN A 98 -7.62 -14.43 0.60
N SER A 99 -7.32 -15.72 0.42
CA SER A 99 -5.96 -16.22 0.19
C SER A 99 -5.39 -15.69 -1.13
N PHE A 100 -6.20 -15.66 -2.20
CA PHE A 100 -5.80 -15.10 -3.49
C PHE A 100 -5.54 -13.60 -3.39
N SER A 101 -6.41 -12.83 -2.72
CA SER A 101 -6.19 -11.40 -2.48
C SER A 101 -4.92 -11.13 -1.67
N PHE A 102 -4.65 -11.95 -0.65
CA PHE A 102 -3.40 -11.88 0.11
C PHE A 102 -2.18 -12.11 -0.80
N VAL A 103 -2.20 -13.19 -1.58
CA VAL A 103 -1.12 -13.50 -2.54
C VAL A 103 -0.93 -12.37 -3.55
N ALA A 104 -2.01 -11.88 -4.16
CA ALA A 104 -1.96 -10.82 -5.17
C ALA A 104 -1.36 -9.52 -4.59
N SER A 105 -1.80 -9.10 -3.40
CA SER A 105 -1.25 -7.91 -2.73
C SER A 105 0.20 -8.08 -2.25
N THR A 106 0.58 -9.31 -1.88
CA THR A 106 1.96 -9.65 -1.48
C THR A 106 2.90 -9.59 -2.69
N LEU A 107 2.54 -10.27 -3.78
CA LEU A 107 3.38 -10.35 -4.98
C LEU A 107 3.48 -9.02 -5.74
N SER A 108 2.43 -8.19 -5.67
CA SER A 108 2.45 -6.82 -6.21
C SER A 108 3.17 -5.81 -5.31
N THR A 109 3.61 -6.21 -4.11
CA THR A 109 4.24 -5.35 -3.11
C THR A 109 3.32 -4.24 -2.55
N ILE A 110 2.00 -4.36 -2.75
CA ILE A 110 1.00 -3.43 -2.19
C ILE A 110 0.85 -3.64 -0.68
N GLY A 111 0.67 -4.90 -0.26
CA GLY A 111 0.69 -5.28 1.16
C GLY A 111 -0.30 -4.55 2.07
N TYR A 112 -1.62 -4.60 1.79
CA TYR A 112 -2.65 -3.94 2.61
C TYR A 112 -2.65 -4.33 4.10
N GLY A 113 -2.14 -5.51 4.46
CA GLY A 113 -1.99 -5.95 5.85
C GLY A 113 -3.29 -6.37 6.56
N SER A 114 -4.46 -6.29 5.89
CA SER A 114 -5.76 -6.71 6.45
C SER A 114 -5.86 -8.21 6.70
N ILE A 115 -5.15 -9.01 5.90
CA ILE A 115 -5.00 -10.47 6.05
C ILE A 115 -3.52 -10.78 5.99
N ALA A 116 -2.97 -11.45 7.01
CA ALA A 116 -1.55 -11.79 7.08
C ALA A 116 -1.33 -13.10 7.85
N PRO A 117 -0.31 -13.90 7.48
CA PRO A 117 -0.01 -15.16 8.17
C PRO A 117 0.47 -14.90 9.59
N LYS A 118 -0.13 -15.61 10.55
CA LYS A 118 0.15 -15.46 11.98
C LYS A 118 0.95 -16.63 12.56
N THR A 119 0.97 -17.76 11.86
CA THR A 119 1.74 -18.92 12.29
C THR A 119 3.20 -18.74 11.89
N PRO A 120 4.16 -19.18 12.72
CA PRO A 120 5.58 -19.12 12.37
C PRO A 120 5.88 -19.75 11.01
N MET A 121 5.29 -20.92 10.74
CA MET A 121 5.44 -21.60 9.44
C MET A 121 4.85 -20.80 8.27
N GLY A 122 3.68 -20.16 8.45
CA GLY A 122 3.07 -19.33 7.43
C GLY A 122 3.90 -18.08 7.12
N GLN A 123 4.53 -17.49 8.14
CA GLN A 123 5.43 -16.35 7.97
C GLN A 123 6.72 -16.74 7.24
N ILE A 124 7.35 -17.84 7.65
CA ILE A 124 8.54 -18.39 6.96
C ILE A 124 8.22 -18.69 5.50
N PHE A 125 7.10 -19.38 5.24
CA PHE A 125 6.64 -19.65 3.89
C PHE A 125 6.43 -18.35 3.10
N CYS A 126 5.76 -17.36 3.68
CA CYS A 126 5.52 -16.06 3.04
C CYS A 126 6.81 -15.36 2.62
N VAL A 127 7.88 -15.43 3.43
CA VAL A 127 9.19 -14.85 3.10
C VAL A 127 9.75 -15.50 1.84
N PHE A 128 9.86 -16.83 1.81
CA PHE A 128 10.38 -17.54 0.63
C PHE A 128 9.48 -17.39 -0.59
N TYR A 129 8.16 -17.41 -0.39
CA TYR A 129 7.17 -17.20 -1.43
C TYR A 129 7.32 -15.81 -2.07
N ALA A 130 7.47 -14.76 -1.28
CA ALA A 130 7.67 -13.40 -1.78
C ALA A 130 9.02 -13.23 -2.49
N LEU A 131 10.09 -13.83 -1.96
CA LEU A 131 11.44 -13.77 -2.56
C LEU A 131 11.47 -14.30 -4.00
N LEU A 132 10.74 -15.37 -4.28
CA LEU A 132 10.65 -15.95 -5.63
C LEU A 132 9.54 -15.31 -6.47
N GLY A 133 8.41 -15.01 -5.83
CA GLY A 133 7.21 -14.52 -6.50
C GLY A 133 7.33 -13.09 -7.00
N ILE A 134 7.95 -12.16 -6.24
CA ILE A 134 8.09 -10.76 -6.66
C ILE A 134 8.90 -10.64 -7.97
N PRO A 135 10.09 -11.26 -8.11
CA PRO A 135 10.82 -11.26 -9.39
C PRO A 135 10.01 -11.84 -10.55
N LEU A 136 9.28 -12.95 -10.31
CA LEU A 136 8.42 -13.56 -11.32
C LEU A 136 7.31 -12.60 -11.75
N THR A 137 6.68 -11.91 -10.81
CA THR A 137 5.66 -10.88 -11.08
C THR A 137 6.22 -9.73 -11.90
N ILE A 138 7.45 -9.29 -11.67
CA ILE A 138 8.10 -8.24 -12.48
C ILE A 138 8.27 -8.71 -13.94
N ILE A 139 8.74 -9.95 -14.16
CA ILE A 139 8.89 -10.54 -15.50
C ILE A 139 7.52 -10.64 -16.19
N PHE A 140 6.51 -11.11 -15.46
CA PHE A 140 5.13 -11.17 -15.94
C PHE A 140 4.60 -9.79 -16.34
N LEU A 141 4.75 -8.78 -15.46
CA LEU A 141 4.32 -7.40 -15.72
C LEU A 141 5.04 -6.80 -16.94
N LYS A 142 6.32 -7.10 -17.15
CA LYS A 142 7.03 -6.69 -18.38
C LYS A 142 6.40 -7.30 -19.63
N SER A 143 6.05 -8.59 -19.59
CA SER A 143 5.38 -9.26 -20.72
C SER A 143 4.00 -8.67 -20.99
N VAL A 144 3.21 -8.45 -19.94
CA VAL A 144 1.88 -7.81 -20.04
C VAL A 144 2.00 -6.39 -20.56
N GLY A 145 2.94 -5.59 -20.05
CA GLY A 145 3.21 -4.24 -20.52
C GLY A 145 3.56 -4.21 -22.01
N ASN A 146 4.41 -5.13 -22.47
CA ASN A 146 4.71 -5.26 -23.90
C ASN A 146 3.48 -5.66 -24.73
N ALA A 147 2.65 -6.58 -24.23
CA ALA A 147 1.43 -6.98 -24.93
C ALA A 147 0.45 -5.83 -25.07
N ILE A 148 0.31 -4.99 -24.02
CA ILE A 148 -0.53 -3.78 -24.03
C ILE A 148 0.04 -2.74 -25.02
N LEU A 149 1.35 -2.53 -25.06
CA LEU A 149 1.98 -1.52 -25.91
C LEU A 149 2.03 -1.88 -27.40
N ARG A 150 2.01 -3.17 -27.76
CA ARG A 150 2.01 -3.64 -29.16
C ARG A 150 0.97 -2.94 -30.06
N PRO A 151 -0.34 -2.92 -29.72
CA PRO A 151 -1.32 -2.23 -30.54
C PRO A 151 -1.08 -0.71 -30.62
N PHE A 152 -0.63 -0.06 -29.55
CA PHE A 152 -0.29 1.37 -29.57
C PHE A 152 0.86 1.67 -30.55
N SER A 153 1.90 0.83 -30.56
CA SER A 153 3.01 0.99 -31.51
C SER A 153 2.58 0.77 -32.96
N GLY A 154 1.58 -0.08 -33.21
CA GLY A 154 0.99 -0.26 -34.53
C GLY A 154 0.18 0.95 -34.98
N LEU A 155 -0.61 1.52 -34.06
CA LEU A 155 -1.37 2.74 -34.30
C LEU A 155 -0.46 3.94 -34.55
N GLU A 156 0.59 4.10 -33.75
CA GLU A 156 1.58 5.17 -33.92
C GLU A 156 2.23 5.12 -35.31
N LYS A 157 2.68 3.93 -35.74
CA LYS A 157 3.23 3.73 -37.08
C LYS A 157 2.21 4.00 -38.19
N TYR A 158 0.96 3.60 -38.00
CA TYR A 158 -0.12 3.87 -38.95
C TYR A 158 -0.37 5.38 -39.10
N LEU A 159 -0.43 6.10 -37.99
CA LEU A 159 -0.63 7.55 -37.98
C LEU A 159 0.55 8.29 -38.61
N GLN A 160 1.79 7.87 -38.32
CA GLN A 160 2.99 8.44 -38.96
C GLN A 160 3.00 8.21 -40.48
N ASN A 161 2.69 6.99 -40.93
CA ASN A 161 2.65 6.68 -42.36
C ASN A 161 1.57 7.47 -43.10
N LYS A 162 0.38 7.65 -42.50
CA LYS A 162 -0.69 8.46 -43.09
C LYS A 162 -0.33 9.95 -43.15
N GLY A 163 0.27 10.49 -42.10
CA GLY A 163 0.75 11.88 -42.08
C GLY A 163 1.85 12.15 -43.11
N MET A 164 2.80 11.22 -43.31
CA MET A 164 3.82 11.35 -44.36
C MET A 164 3.24 11.26 -45.78
N GLN A 165 2.16 10.50 -45.99
CA GLN A 165 1.49 10.46 -47.29
C GLN A 165 0.81 11.78 -47.61
N GLU A 166 0.08 12.41 -46.67
CA GLU A 166 -0.57 13.70 -46.92
C GLU A 166 0.42 14.82 -47.29
N VAL A 167 1.62 14.84 -46.71
CA VAL A 167 2.68 15.81 -47.05
C VAL A 167 3.27 15.56 -48.45
N MET A 168 3.34 14.30 -48.90
CA MET A 168 3.92 13.96 -50.21
C MET A 168 2.94 14.19 -51.38
N PHE A 169 1.63 14.28 -51.11
CA PHE A 169 0.60 14.55 -52.11
C PHE A 169 0.13 16.02 -52.14
N THR A 170 0.78 16.91 -51.37
CA THR A 170 0.46 18.35 -51.32
C THR A 170 1.54 19.26 -51.94
N GLU A 171 2.62 18.70 -52.50
CA GLU A 171 3.58 19.37 -53.39
C GLU A 171 3.33 19.00 -54.86
#